data_AF-A0A947ZCG2-F1
#
_entry.id   AF-A0A947ZCG2-F1
#
_cell.length_a   1.000
_cell.length_b   1.000
_cell.length_c   1.000
_cell.angle_alpha   90.00
_cell.angle_beta   90.00
_cell.angle_gamma   90.00
#
_symmetry.space_group_name_H-M   'P 1'
#
loop_
_entity.id
_entity.type
_entity.pdbx_description
1 polymer ?
#
loop_
_entity_poly.entity_id
_entity_poly.type
_entity_poly.pdbx_seq_one_letter_code
_entity_poly.pdbx_strand_id
1 'polypeptide(L)'
;YYISFVIIGSILISMVLFAGELSLKRILRAVMVSVVIVVGLMTVGVGKDMLNTWNREADVKHLESYRKGLTVDRSAVHADQEYKSSFDIIKYLPSRLTTFLFAPFPWQLANARVVASFIEMPFWWVLFPFVLSGLMFMLRHKNVREFIPLIVYTLMLTLLYAIVQGNLGTAYRMRAQVLPFFLMMASVGVSVRTAKNLKIDPSMILKKEMR
;
A
#
# COMPACT_ATOMS: atom_id res chain seq x y z
N TYR A 1 -16.67 -0.92 3.27
CA TYR A 1 -16.03 0.16 4.04
C TYR A 1 -14.65 -0.26 4.60
N TYR A 2 -14.26 -1.53 4.41
CA TYR A 2 -12.93 -2.10 4.67
C TYR A 2 -11.72 -1.25 4.26
N ILE A 3 -11.76 -0.62 3.07
CA ILE A 3 -10.65 0.22 2.59
C ILE A 3 -10.46 1.44 3.51
N SER A 4 -11.54 2.05 3.98
CA SER A 4 -11.49 3.19 4.90
C SER A 4 -10.89 2.80 6.25
N PHE A 5 -11.21 1.61 6.78
CA PHE A 5 -10.62 1.10 8.02
C PHE A 5 -9.12 0.86 7.90
N VAL A 6 -8.67 0.28 6.79
CA VAL A 6 -7.25 0.00 6.58
C VAL A 6 -6.47 1.29 6.27
N ILE A 7 -7.07 2.25 5.57
CA ILE A 7 -6.48 3.60 5.39
C ILE A 7 -6.38 4.33 6.73
N ILE A 8 -7.44 4.37 7.54
CA ILE A 8 -7.41 5.00 8.86
C ILE A 8 -6.41 4.28 9.77
N GLY A 9 -6.45 2.94 9.81
CA GLY A 9 -5.52 2.13 10.58
C GLY A 9 -4.06 2.34 10.18
N SER A 10 -3.76 2.37 8.87
CA SER A 10 -2.41 2.64 8.38
C SER A 10 -1.95 4.07 8.68
N ILE A 11 -2.83 5.06 8.60
CA ILE A 11 -2.54 6.44 9.03
C ILE A 11 -2.22 6.46 10.53
N LEU A 12 -3.06 5.86 11.38
CA LEU A 12 -2.87 5.81 12.83
C LEU A 12 -1.58 5.07 13.21
N ILE A 13 -1.31 3.91 12.60
CA ILE A 13 -0.07 3.15 12.80
C ILE A 13 1.13 3.98 12.35
N SER A 14 1.03 4.66 11.20
CA SER A 14 2.11 5.51 10.69
C SER A 14 2.38 6.72 11.60
N MET A 15 1.34 7.31 12.19
CA MET A 15 1.44 8.40 13.17
C MET A 15 2.09 7.94 14.48
N VAL A 16 1.78 6.74 14.95
CA VAL A 16 2.41 6.14 16.14
C VAL A 16 3.89 5.86 15.88
N LEU A 17 4.22 5.36 14.69
CA LEU A 17 5.61 5.07 14.28
C LEU A 17 6.44 6.32 13.95
N PHE A 18 5.80 7.45 13.62
CA PHE A 18 6.45 8.75 13.31
C PHE A 18 7.11 9.41 14.53
N ALA A 19 6.83 8.95 15.76
CA ALA A 19 7.51 9.43 16.94
C ALA A 19 8.97 8.92 16.96
N GLY A 20 9.87 9.66 16.31
CA GLY A 20 11.29 9.29 16.05
C GLY A 20 12.16 8.92 17.25
N GLU A 21 11.65 8.95 18.47
CA GLU A 21 12.16 8.26 19.65
C GLU A 21 10.98 7.54 20.30
N LEU A 22 11.13 6.28 20.73
CA LEU A 22 10.15 5.52 21.54
C LEU A 22 10.01 6.13 22.95
N SER A 23 9.87 7.45 23.04
CA SER A 23 9.55 8.17 24.25
C SER A 23 8.10 7.88 24.58
N LEU A 24 7.89 7.24 25.74
CA LEU A 24 6.57 6.92 26.29
C LEU A 24 5.61 8.11 26.19
N LYS A 25 6.09 9.34 26.45
CA LYS A 25 5.29 10.57 26.40
C LYS A 25 4.73 10.88 25.01
N ARG A 26 5.45 10.58 23.94
CA ARG A 26 5.00 10.83 22.55
C ARG A 26 4.09 9.72 22.03
N ILE A 27 4.37 8.47 22.39
CA ILE A 27 3.47 7.35 22.13
C ILE A 27 2.13 7.62 22.82
N LEU A 28 2.15 8.01 24.10
CA LEU A 28 0.95 8.40 24.84
C LEU A 28 0.22 9.57 24.17
N ARG A 29 0.94 10.57 23.63
CA ARG A 29 0.32 11.68 22.89
C ARG A 29 -0.31 11.21 21.57
N ALA A 30 0.36 10.37 20.79
CA ALA A 30 -0.16 9.82 19.55
C ALA A 30 -1.38 8.92 19.79
N VAL A 31 -1.34 8.10 20.85
CA VAL A 31 -2.48 7.30 21.32
C VAL A 31 -3.61 8.21 21.77
N MET A 32 -3.34 9.27 22.55
CA MET A 32 -4.36 10.25 22.96
C MET A 32 -5.01 10.92 21.75
N VAL A 33 -4.24 11.38 20.76
CA VAL A 33 -4.79 11.98 19.53
C VAL A 33 -5.62 10.96 18.76
N SER A 34 -5.12 9.72 18.62
CA SER A 34 -5.86 8.62 17.99
C SER A 34 -7.18 8.34 18.71
N VAL A 35 -7.16 8.30 20.04
CA VAL A 35 -8.35 8.10 20.88
C VAL A 35 -9.32 9.27 20.72
N VAL A 36 -8.86 10.52 20.72
CA VAL A 36 -9.72 11.69 20.49
C VAL A 36 -10.36 11.64 19.10
N ILE A 37 -9.62 11.26 18.06
CA ILE A 37 -10.16 11.08 16.72
C ILE A 37 -11.22 9.97 16.72
N VAL A 38 -10.93 8.81 17.30
CA VAL A 38 -11.87 7.68 17.38
C VAL A 38 -13.12 8.05 18.18
N VAL A 39 -12.98 8.71 19.33
CA VAL A 39 -14.10 9.18 20.15
C VAL A 39 -14.90 10.26 19.42
N GLY A 40 -14.23 11.19 18.73
CA GLY A 40 -14.88 12.17 17.86
C GLY A 40 -15.74 11.50 16.80
N LEU A 41 -15.17 10.52 16.07
CA LEU A 41 -15.91 9.73 15.08
C LEU A 41 -17.09 8.98 15.72
N MET A 42 -16.95 8.45 16.94
CA MET A 42 -18.03 7.79 17.69
C MET A 42 -19.17 8.73 18.08
N THR A 43 -18.87 9.96 18.47
CA THR A 43 -19.88 10.96 18.86
C THR A 43 -20.70 11.47 17.68
N VAL A 44 -20.10 11.55 16.48
CA VAL A 44 -20.78 11.96 15.23
C VAL A 44 -21.62 10.82 14.63
N GLY A 45 -21.70 9.66 15.30
CA GLY A 45 -22.48 8.49 14.85
C GLY A 45 -21.73 7.58 13.87
N VAL A 46 -20.70 8.11 13.19
CA VAL A 46 -19.82 7.36 12.28
C VAL A 46 -19.18 6.15 12.97
N GLY A 47 -18.79 6.29 14.24
CA GLY A 47 -18.15 5.20 14.99
C GLY A 47 -19.10 4.04 15.34
N LYS A 48 -20.40 4.30 15.53
CA LYS A 48 -21.40 3.24 15.76
C LYS A 48 -21.64 2.46 14.47
N ASP A 49 -21.76 3.16 13.35
CA ASP A 49 -21.85 2.53 12.03
C ASP A 49 -20.57 1.74 11.73
N MET A 50 -19.40 2.28 12.09
CA MET A 50 -18.13 1.58 11.95
C MET A 50 -18.01 0.33 12.83
N LEU A 51 -18.47 0.32 14.08
CA LEU A 51 -18.45 -0.87 14.94
C LEU A 51 -19.41 -1.95 14.46
N ASN A 52 -20.62 -1.56 14.05
CA ASN A 52 -21.60 -2.47 13.48
C ASN A 52 -21.12 -3.05 12.15
N THR A 53 -20.39 -2.24 11.38
CA THR A 53 -19.72 -2.64 10.15
C THR A 53 -18.53 -3.55 10.44
N TRP A 54 -17.70 -3.27 11.45
CA TRP A 54 -16.56 -4.11 11.85
C TRP A 54 -16.99 -5.53 12.22
N ASN A 55 -18.04 -5.67 13.04
CA ASN A 55 -18.58 -6.99 13.41
C ASN A 55 -19.17 -7.76 12.21
N ARG A 56 -19.56 -7.07 11.14
CA ARG A 56 -20.04 -7.68 9.88
C ARG A 56 -18.93 -7.90 8.84
N GLU A 57 -17.91 -7.03 8.81
CA GLU A 57 -16.84 -6.98 7.81
C GLU A 57 -15.57 -7.75 8.24
N ALA A 58 -15.39 -8.04 9.53
CA ALA A 58 -14.28 -8.86 10.04
C ALA A 58 -14.43 -10.36 9.72
N ASP A 59 -15.59 -10.78 9.19
CA ASP A 59 -15.79 -12.12 8.67
C ASP A 59 -15.16 -12.25 7.28
N VAL A 60 -14.33 -13.28 7.08
CA VAL A 60 -13.69 -13.62 5.80
C VAL A 60 -14.73 -13.73 4.68
N LYS A 61 -15.97 -14.14 5.00
CA LYS A 61 -17.09 -14.19 4.05
C LYS A 61 -17.44 -12.82 3.47
N HIS A 62 -17.34 -11.76 4.25
CA HIS A 62 -17.64 -10.42 3.76
C HIS A 62 -16.54 -9.92 2.82
N LEU A 63 -15.26 -10.11 3.19
CA LEU A 63 -14.13 -9.81 2.32
C LEU A 63 -14.24 -10.56 0.98
N GLU A 64 -14.59 -11.85 1.03
CA GLU A 64 -14.82 -12.66 -0.16
C GLU A 64 -16.00 -12.14 -0.99
N SER A 65 -17.11 -11.75 -0.36
CA SER A 65 -18.26 -11.17 -1.08
C SER A 65 -17.90 -9.86 -1.79
N TYR A 66 -17.10 -9.00 -1.14
CA TYR A 66 -16.61 -7.76 -1.72
C TYR A 66 -15.68 -8.04 -2.91
N ARG A 67 -14.75 -9.00 -2.74
CA ARG A 67 -13.87 -9.46 -3.81
C ARG A 67 -14.64 -10.03 -4.99
N LYS A 68 -15.64 -10.88 -4.75
CA LYS A 68 -16.49 -11.47 -5.80
C LYS A 68 -17.19 -10.37 -6.61
N GLY A 69 -17.67 -9.31 -5.96
CA GLY A 69 -18.20 -8.12 -6.64
C GLY A 69 -17.18 -7.43 -7.56
N LEU A 70 -15.89 -7.47 -7.23
CA LEU A 70 -14.80 -6.95 -8.07
C LEU A 70 -14.29 -7.95 -9.13
N THR A 71 -14.78 -9.19 -9.12
CA THR A 71 -14.36 -10.27 -10.04
C THR A 71 -15.33 -10.42 -11.23
N VAL A 72 -16.32 -9.53 -11.37
CA VAL A 72 -17.35 -9.61 -12.42
C VAL A 72 -16.89 -8.92 -13.70
N ASP A 73 -16.18 -9.61 -14.61
CA ASP A 73 -16.00 -9.22 -16.03
C ASP A 73 -15.16 -10.27 -16.81
N ARG A 74 -14.99 -10.09 -18.13
CA ARG A 74 -14.04 -10.81 -19.00
C ARG A 74 -12.56 -10.62 -18.63
N SER A 75 -12.25 -9.75 -17.69
CA SER A 75 -10.89 -9.49 -17.18
C SER A 75 -10.72 -9.91 -15.72
N ALA A 76 -11.59 -10.80 -15.25
CA ALA A 76 -11.48 -11.45 -13.95
C ALA A 76 -10.12 -12.18 -13.82
N VAL A 77 -9.53 -12.12 -12.63
CA VAL A 77 -8.30 -12.85 -12.31
C VAL A 77 -8.47 -13.58 -11.00
N HIS A 78 -7.86 -14.76 -10.89
CA HIS A 78 -7.89 -15.58 -9.66
C HIS A 78 -9.33 -15.88 -9.22
N ALA A 79 -10.21 -16.16 -10.18
CA ALA A 79 -11.61 -16.52 -9.90
C ALA A 79 -11.72 -17.84 -9.11
N ASP A 80 -10.71 -18.72 -9.26
CA ASP A 80 -10.53 -19.99 -8.57
C ASP A 80 -10.04 -19.85 -7.11
N GLN A 81 -9.51 -18.69 -6.72
CA GLN A 81 -8.94 -18.46 -5.39
C GLN A 81 -9.95 -17.79 -4.45
N GLU A 82 -10.82 -18.59 -3.84
CA GLU A 82 -11.80 -18.11 -2.85
C GLU A 82 -11.21 -18.03 -1.44
N TYR A 83 -11.57 -16.99 -0.68
CA TYR A 83 -11.23 -16.90 0.74
C TYR A 83 -12.26 -17.64 1.61
N LYS A 84 -11.89 -18.82 2.11
CA LYS A 84 -12.71 -19.59 3.07
C LYS A 84 -12.26 -19.37 4.51
N SER A 85 -11.00 -18.99 4.68
CA SER A 85 -10.34 -18.73 5.96
C SER A 85 -9.30 -17.60 5.85
N SER A 86 -8.86 -17.05 6.98
CA SER A 86 -7.78 -16.05 7.00
C SER A 86 -6.45 -16.62 6.47
N PHE A 87 -6.25 -17.93 6.58
CA PHE A 87 -5.07 -18.60 6.03
C PHE A 87 -5.03 -18.55 4.49
N ASP A 88 -6.19 -18.63 3.83
CA ASP A 88 -6.28 -18.54 2.37
C ASP A 88 -5.81 -17.18 1.86
N ILE A 89 -6.06 -16.11 2.63
CA ILE A 89 -5.59 -14.76 2.31
C ILE A 89 -4.06 -14.76 2.22
N ILE A 90 -3.39 -15.30 3.23
CA ILE A 90 -1.92 -15.37 3.29
C ILE A 90 -1.38 -16.28 2.18
N LYS A 91 -2.01 -17.44 1.97
CA LYS A 91 -1.64 -18.41 0.94
C LYS A 91 -1.68 -17.81 -0.48
N TYR A 92 -2.71 -17.02 -0.78
CA TYR A 92 -2.89 -16.41 -2.09
C TYR A 92 -2.25 -15.02 -2.22
N LEU A 93 -1.74 -14.45 -1.13
CA LEU A 93 -1.14 -13.12 -1.13
C LEU A 93 0.03 -12.98 -2.14
N PRO A 94 0.97 -13.93 -2.28
CA PRO A 94 2.08 -13.78 -3.22
C PRO A 94 1.62 -13.66 -4.68
N SER A 95 0.76 -14.56 -5.15
CA SER A 95 0.25 -14.53 -6.53
C SER A 95 -0.58 -13.27 -6.81
N ARG A 96 -1.36 -12.84 -5.81
CA ARG A 96 -2.17 -11.62 -5.88
C ARG A 96 -1.33 -10.36 -5.88
N LEU A 97 -0.28 -10.29 -5.08
CA LEU A 97 0.69 -9.19 -5.10
C LEU A 97 1.39 -9.10 -6.45
N THR A 98 1.87 -10.21 -7.00
CA THR A 98 2.50 -10.24 -8.32
C THR A 98 1.54 -9.75 -9.40
N THR A 99 0.28 -10.17 -9.33
CA THR A 99 -0.74 -9.71 -10.28
C THR A 99 -1.03 -8.22 -10.10
N PHE A 100 -1.19 -7.75 -8.87
CA PHE A 100 -1.43 -6.33 -8.60
C PHE A 100 -0.27 -5.46 -9.09
N LEU A 101 0.97 -5.86 -8.81
CA LEU A 101 2.16 -5.08 -9.10
C LEU A 101 2.58 -5.15 -10.57
N PHE A 102 2.44 -6.31 -11.23
CA PHE A 102 3.10 -6.52 -12.53
C PHE A 102 2.16 -6.89 -13.67
N ALA A 103 0.91 -7.28 -13.40
CA ALA A 103 -0.05 -7.58 -14.47
C ALA A 103 -0.70 -6.28 -15.01
N PRO A 104 -1.21 -6.23 -16.25
CA PRO A 104 -1.29 -7.33 -17.20
C PRO A 104 0.06 -7.72 -17.78
N PHE A 105 0.28 -9.03 -17.88
CA PHE A 105 1.39 -9.58 -18.65
C PHE A 105 1.02 -9.65 -20.15
N PRO A 106 2.01 -9.74 -21.07
CA PRO A 106 1.76 -9.76 -22.51
C PRO A 106 0.77 -10.85 -22.97
N TRP A 107 0.71 -11.99 -22.26
CA TRP A 107 -0.20 -13.09 -22.54
C TRP A 107 -1.61 -12.94 -21.93
N GLN A 108 -1.86 -11.87 -21.17
CA GLN A 108 -3.16 -11.60 -20.53
C GLN A 108 -4.00 -10.57 -21.29
N LEU A 109 -3.57 -10.18 -22.48
CA LEU A 109 -4.21 -9.16 -23.32
C LEU A 109 -5.47 -9.72 -24.01
N ALA A 110 -6.57 -9.81 -23.26
CA ALA A 110 -7.83 -10.34 -23.78
C ALA A 110 -8.75 -9.28 -24.40
N ASN A 111 -8.72 -8.04 -23.88
CA ASN A 111 -9.71 -7.01 -24.18
C ASN A 111 -9.06 -5.63 -24.34
N ALA A 112 -9.67 -4.71 -25.10
CA ALA A 112 -9.16 -3.34 -25.31
C ALA A 112 -8.86 -2.59 -24.01
N ARG A 113 -9.66 -2.80 -22.94
CA ARG A 113 -9.42 -2.21 -21.61
C ARG A 113 -8.10 -2.71 -20.99
N VAL A 114 -7.81 -4.00 -21.12
CA VAL A 114 -6.55 -4.60 -20.60
C VAL A 114 -5.36 -4.13 -21.43
N VAL A 115 -5.54 -3.97 -22.74
CA VAL A 115 -4.52 -3.42 -23.65
C VAL A 115 -4.17 -1.98 -23.28
N ALA A 116 -5.17 -1.12 -23.01
CA ALA A 116 -4.92 0.25 -22.56
C ALA A 116 -4.11 0.28 -21.25
N SER A 117 -4.42 -0.61 -20.30
CA SER A 117 -3.64 -0.77 -19.07
C SER A 117 -2.25 -1.38 -19.29
N PHE A 118 -2.02 -2.09 -20.40
CA PHE A 118 -0.72 -2.66 -20.71
C PHE A 118 0.29 -1.62 -21.19
N ILE A 119 -0.17 -0.55 -21.87
CA ILE A 119 0.71 0.49 -22.41
C ILE A 119 1.56 1.16 -21.31
N GLU A 120 1.05 1.29 -20.09
CA GLU A 120 1.80 1.86 -18.97
C GLU A 120 2.74 0.84 -18.29
N MET A 121 2.53 -0.48 -18.49
CA MET A 121 3.29 -1.52 -17.78
C MET A 121 4.79 -1.46 -18.02
N PRO A 122 5.30 -1.23 -19.25
CA PRO A 122 6.75 -1.09 -19.47
C PRO A 122 7.37 0.03 -18.61
N PHE A 123 6.71 1.19 -18.52
CA PHE A 123 7.17 2.29 -17.68
C PHE A 123 7.16 1.90 -16.20
N TRP A 124 6.11 1.22 -15.77
CA TRP A 124 5.99 0.72 -14.40
C TRP A 124 7.08 -0.32 -14.06
N TRP A 125 7.35 -1.27 -14.95
CA TRP A 125 8.40 -2.28 -14.76
C TRP A 125 9.80 -1.66 -14.73
N VAL A 126 10.05 -0.61 -15.52
CA VAL A 126 11.31 0.15 -15.47
C VAL A 126 11.41 0.96 -14.17
N LEU A 127 10.31 1.53 -13.69
CA LEU A 127 10.25 2.29 -12.45
C LEU A 127 10.53 1.39 -11.21
N PHE A 128 10.02 0.17 -11.21
CA PHE A 128 10.01 -0.71 -10.04
C PHE A 128 11.41 -1.02 -9.44
N PRO A 129 12.46 -1.29 -10.24
CA PRO A 129 13.84 -1.39 -9.72
C PRO A 129 14.33 -0.15 -8.97
N PHE A 130 13.88 1.05 -9.36
CA PHE A 130 14.22 2.29 -8.64
C PHE A 130 13.44 2.41 -7.34
N VAL A 131 12.16 2.01 -7.32
CA VAL A 131 11.36 1.90 -6.08
C VAL A 131 12.08 0.99 -5.07
N LEU A 132 12.50 -0.21 -5.51
CA LEU A 132 13.23 -1.15 -4.66
C LEU A 132 14.56 -0.60 -4.17
N SER A 133 15.30 0.08 -5.06
CA SER A 133 16.57 0.73 -4.70
C SER A 133 16.38 1.82 -3.64
N GLY A 134 15.36 2.66 -3.79
CA GLY A 134 15.02 3.71 -2.82
C GLY A 134 14.52 3.13 -1.50
N LEU A 135 13.65 2.13 -1.55
CA LEU A 135 13.16 1.40 -0.38
C LEU A 135 14.31 0.78 0.42
N MET A 136 15.21 0.05 -0.25
CA MET A 136 16.35 -0.58 0.41
C MET A 136 17.30 0.45 1.01
N PHE A 137 17.49 1.60 0.35
CA PHE A 137 18.27 2.70 0.89
C PHE A 137 17.62 3.30 2.14
N MET A 138 16.33 3.64 2.09
CA MET A 138 15.58 4.17 3.24
C MET A 138 15.61 3.21 4.43
N LEU A 139 15.44 1.91 4.21
CA LEU A 139 15.48 0.88 5.25
C LEU A 139 16.87 0.72 5.90
N ARG A 140 17.94 0.98 5.16
CA ARG A 140 19.33 0.91 5.65
C ARG A 140 19.88 2.24 6.14
N HIS A 141 19.14 3.34 5.93
CA HIS A 141 19.60 4.66 6.30
C HIS A 141 19.59 4.83 7.82
N LYS A 142 20.54 5.61 8.35
CA LYS A 142 20.65 5.85 9.80
C LYS A 142 19.36 6.43 10.40
N ASN A 143 18.65 7.24 9.62
CA ASN A 143 17.36 7.83 10.00
C ASN A 143 16.16 7.11 9.37
N VAL A 144 16.18 5.77 9.26
CA VAL A 144 15.06 4.97 8.73
C VAL A 144 13.69 5.39 9.30
N ARG A 145 13.66 5.83 10.56
CA ARG A 145 12.46 6.29 11.28
C ARG A 145 11.69 7.40 10.56
N GLU A 146 12.38 8.28 9.83
CA GLU A 146 11.75 9.36 9.05
C GLU A 146 10.95 8.80 7.87
N PHE A 147 11.31 7.62 7.37
CA PHE A 147 10.70 6.97 6.21
C PHE A 147 9.67 5.90 6.57
N ILE A 148 9.63 5.43 7.83
CA ILE A 148 8.70 4.38 8.27
C ILE A 148 7.24 4.70 7.91
N PRO A 149 6.70 5.92 8.11
CA PRO A 149 5.31 6.21 7.76
C PRO A 149 5.02 5.99 6.27
N LEU A 150 5.88 6.50 5.40
CA LEU A 150 5.76 6.35 3.95
C LEU A 150 5.81 4.87 3.57
N ILE A 151 6.78 4.13 4.11
CA ILE A 151 6.97 2.70 3.80
C ILE A 151 5.77 1.88 4.27
N VAL A 152 5.35 2.04 5.52
CA VAL A 152 4.25 1.28 6.12
C VAL A 152 2.93 1.59 5.42
N TYR A 153 2.63 2.88 5.20
CA TYR A 153 1.42 3.28 4.49
C TYR A 153 1.36 2.68 3.09
N THR A 154 2.45 2.81 2.33
CA THR A 154 2.56 2.29 0.96
C THR A 154 2.42 0.77 0.94
N LEU A 155 3.08 0.06 1.87
CA LEU A 155 3.04 -1.39 1.97
C LEU A 155 1.63 -1.87 2.33
N MET A 156 1.00 -1.28 3.35
CA MET A 156 -0.36 -1.64 3.78
C MET A 156 -1.38 -1.40 2.66
N LEU A 157 -1.28 -0.26 1.96
CA LEU A 157 -2.17 0.06 0.85
C LEU A 157 -2.00 -0.92 -0.32
N THR A 158 -0.75 -1.26 -0.65
CA THR A 158 -0.42 -2.26 -1.68
C THR A 158 -0.97 -3.64 -1.34
N LEU A 159 -0.78 -4.10 -0.10
CA LEU A 159 -1.28 -5.39 0.39
C LEU A 159 -2.80 -5.44 0.36
N LEU A 160 -3.46 -4.39 0.84
CA LEU A 160 -4.90 -4.26 0.82
C LEU A 160 -5.46 -4.41 -0.59
N TYR A 161 -4.93 -3.65 -1.55
CA TYR A 161 -5.40 -3.72 -2.92
C TYR A 161 -5.10 -5.05 -3.59
N ALA A 162 -3.96 -5.68 -3.27
CA ALA A 162 -3.66 -7.02 -3.76
C ALA A 162 -4.67 -8.08 -3.26
N ILE A 163 -5.08 -8.01 -2.00
CA ILE A 163 -6.09 -8.92 -1.42
C ILE A 163 -7.46 -8.70 -2.07
N VAL A 164 -7.82 -7.45 -2.29
CA VAL A 164 -9.18 -7.07 -2.65
C VAL A 164 -9.44 -7.12 -4.16
N GLN A 165 -8.41 -6.95 -4.99
CA GLN A 165 -8.59 -6.94 -6.44
C GLN A 165 -9.17 -8.27 -6.96
N GLY A 166 -10.12 -8.16 -7.89
CA GLY A 166 -10.69 -9.31 -8.63
C GLY A 166 -10.57 -9.18 -10.14
N ASN A 167 -10.10 -8.04 -10.66
CA ASN A 167 -10.13 -7.69 -12.08
C ASN A 167 -8.96 -6.77 -12.44
N LEU A 168 -8.32 -7.01 -13.59
CA LEU A 168 -7.18 -6.24 -14.09
C LEU A 168 -7.48 -4.74 -14.27
N GLY A 169 -8.69 -4.37 -14.69
CA GLY A 169 -9.11 -2.97 -14.83
C GLY A 169 -9.32 -2.28 -13.47
N THR A 170 -9.67 -3.03 -12.43
CA THR A 170 -9.70 -2.50 -11.05
C THR A 170 -8.28 -2.36 -10.50
N ALA A 171 -7.42 -3.35 -10.75
CA ALA A 171 -6.00 -3.30 -10.39
C ALA A 171 -5.29 -2.07 -10.97
N TYR A 172 -5.56 -1.75 -12.25
CA TYR A 172 -5.09 -0.53 -12.92
C TYR A 172 -5.45 0.74 -12.13
N ARG A 173 -6.72 0.93 -11.78
CA ARG A 173 -7.19 2.11 -11.04
C ARG A 173 -6.63 2.20 -9.62
N MET A 174 -6.50 1.05 -8.95
CA MET A 174 -5.94 0.97 -7.60
C MET A 174 -4.44 1.27 -7.61
N ARG A 175 -3.69 0.84 -8.64
CA ARG A 175 -2.28 1.19 -8.80
C ARG A 175 -2.05 2.68 -8.99
N ALA A 176 -2.92 3.37 -9.74
CA ALA A 176 -2.82 4.82 -9.89
C ALA A 176 -2.86 5.56 -8.53
N GLN A 177 -3.51 4.99 -7.51
CA GLN A 177 -3.55 5.54 -6.15
C GLN A 177 -2.26 5.27 -5.36
N VAL A 178 -1.57 4.17 -5.64
CA VAL A 178 -0.30 3.81 -4.99
C VAL A 178 0.90 4.48 -5.69
N LEU A 179 0.78 4.77 -6.98
CA LEU A 179 1.82 5.33 -7.83
C LEU A 179 2.54 6.56 -7.24
N PRO A 180 1.86 7.58 -6.66
CA PRO A 180 2.55 8.74 -6.09
C PRO A 180 3.58 8.36 -5.03
N PHE A 181 3.26 7.39 -4.17
CA PHE A 181 4.16 6.93 -3.13
C PHE A 181 5.33 6.15 -3.71
N PHE A 182 5.08 5.32 -4.72
CA PHE A 182 6.14 4.63 -5.45
C PHE A 182 7.08 5.62 -6.14
N LEU A 183 6.57 6.71 -6.72
CA LEU A 183 7.38 7.77 -7.31
C LEU A 183 8.27 8.46 -6.28
N MET A 184 7.78 8.71 -5.06
CA MET A 184 8.61 9.23 -3.97
C MET A 184 9.76 8.28 -3.61
N MET A 185 9.51 6.96 -3.55
CA MET A 185 10.59 5.99 -3.29
C MET A 185 11.53 5.88 -4.50
N ALA A 186 11.00 5.90 -5.72
CA ALA A 186 11.77 5.81 -6.94
C ALA A 186 12.70 7.01 -7.12
N SER A 187 12.27 8.22 -6.78
CA SER A 187 13.11 9.43 -6.84
C SER A 187 14.36 9.27 -5.97
N VAL A 188 14.19 8.79 -4.73
CA VAL A 188 15.31 8.45 -3.83
C VAL A 188 16.20 7.39 -4.47
N GLY A 189 15.62 6.34 -5.06
CA GLY A 189 16.37 5.28 -5.73
C GLY A 189 17.20 5.76 -6.91
N VAL A 190 16.65 6.67 -7.74
CA VAL A 190 17.37 7.33 -8.83
C VAL A 190 18.52 8.15 -8.29
N SER A 191 18.27 9.01 -7.29
CA SER A 191 19.31 9.85 -6.69
C SER A 191 20.46 9.02 -6.12
N VAL A 192 20.17 7.90 -5.46
CA VAL A 192 21.20 6.97 -4.93
C VAL A 192 22.04 6.36 -6.05
N ARG A 193 21.42 5.95 -7.16
CA ARG A 193 22.16 5.42 -8.31
C ARG A 193 23.02 6.49 -8.97
N THR A 194 22.49 7.69 -9.17
CA THR A 194 23.23 8.82 -9.73
C THR A 194 24.43 9.19 -8.86
N ALA A 195 24.27 9.28 -7.53
CA ALA A 195 25.37 9.56 -6.62
C ALA A 195 26.48 8.49 -6.70
N LYS A 196 26.11 7.21 -6.73
CA LYS A 196 27.08 6.11 -6.92
C LYS A 196 27.84 6.24 -8.24
N ASN A 197 27.16 6.56 -9.34
CA ASN A 197 27.79 6.77 -10.64
C ASN A 197 28.76 7.97 -10.64
N LEU A 198 28.42 9.02 -9.90
CA LEU A 198 29.26 10.21 -9.74
C LEU A 198 30.33 10.08 -8.64
N LYS A 199 30.44 8.91 -7.98
CA LYS A 199 31.34 8.66 -6.82
C LYS A 199 31.12 9.61 -5.64
N ILE A 200 29.89 10.12 -5.51
CA ILE A 200 29.45 10.94 -4.38
C ILE A 200 28.84 10.01 -3.33
N ASP A 201 29.12 10.24 -2.04
CA ASP A 201 28.48 9.47 -0.97
C ASP A 201 26.94 9.69 -0.99
N PRO A 202 26.14 8.63 -1.22
CA PRO A 202 24.68 8.74 -1.23
C PRO A 202 24.09 9.23 0.10
N SER A 203 24.83 9.16 1.20
CA SER A 203 24.40 9.67 2.50
C SER A 203 24.18 11.20 2.49
N MET A 204 24.83 11.93 1.57
CA MET A 204 24.69 13.38 1.43
C MET A 204 23.34 13.80 0.84
N ILE A 205 22.62 12.92 0.14
CA ILE A 205 21.33 13.21 -0.51
C ILE A 205 20.25 13.60 0.52
N LEU A 206 20.36 13.08 1.75
CA LEU A 206 19.39 13.28 2.82
C LEU A 206 19.92 14.13 3.98
N LYS A 207 21.13 14.70 3.85
CA LYS A 207 21.65 15.59 4.87
C LYS A 207 20.81 16.86 4.92
N LYS A 208 20.28 17.17 6.11
CA LYS A 208 19.51 18.39 6.41
C LYS A 208 20.38 19.67 6.45
N GLU A 209 21.64 19.60 6.03
CA GLU A 209 22.61 20.69 6.13
C GLU A 209 22.54 21.60 4.89
N MET A 210 21.51 22.43 4.85
CA MET A 210 21.53 23.74 4.17
C MET A 210 20.76 24.76 5.02
N ARG A 211 21.21 24.95 6.26
CA ARG A 211 20.93 26.13 7.08
C ARG A 211 22.15 26.49 7.88
#